data_AF-A0AAW5MTD7-F1
#
_entry.id   AF-A0AAW5MTD7-F1
#
_cell.length_a   1.000
_cell.length_b   1.000
_cell.length_c   1.000
_cell.angle_alpha   90.00
_cell.angle_beta   90.00
_cell.angle_gamma   90.00
#
_symmetry.space_group_name_H-M   'P 1'
#
loop_
_entity.id
_entity.type
_entity.pdbx_description
1 polymer ?
#
loop_
_entity_poly.entity_id
_entity_poly.type
_entity_poly.pdbx_seq_one_letter_code
_entity_poly.pdbx_strand_id
1 'polypeptide(L)'
;VNYVCSGSATSSGNKDVVSTAGHCVNEGPGAFATNWAFVPAYNNNVRPYGTWTARRLVTTSAWANQGDINYDGGFAVMNTLNGAHLTDVVGG
;
A
#
# COMPACT_ATOMS: atom_id res chain seq x y z
N VAL A 1 2.24 4.44 16.96
CA VAL A 1 3.68 4.16 16.67
C VAL A 1 3.87 4.12 15.17
N ASN A 2 5.09 4.24 14.66
CA ASN A 2 5.40 4.28 13.22
C ASN A 2 6.07 2.98 12.78
N TYR A 3 5.73 2.50 11.59
CA TYR A 3 6.25 1.25 11.02
C TYR A 3 6.74 1.45 9.59
N VAL A 4 7.50 0.48 9.08
CA VAL A 4 7.93 0.42 7.68
C VAL A 4 7.66 -0.98 7.13
N CYS A 5 7.20 -1.01 5.88
CA CYS A 5 6.99 -2.22 5.08
C CYS A 5 7.53 -1.99 3.67
N SER A 6 7.51 -3.04 2.85
CA SER A 6 7.69 -2.95 1.41
C SER A 6 6.38 -3.26 0.69
N GLY A 7 6.27 -2.85 -0.57
CA GLY A 7 5.13 -3.14 -1.43
C GLY A 7 5.53 -3.01 -2.89
N SER A 8 4.63 -3.42 -3.78
CA SER A 8 4.84 -3.34 -5.23
C SER A 8 3.67 -2.62 -5.88
N ALA A 9 3.94 -1.68 -6.79
CA ALA A 9 2.90 -1.15 -7.66
C ALA A 9 2.35 -2.30 -8.51
N THR A 10 1.02 -2.42 -8.60
CA THR A 10 0.35 -3.55 -9.23
C THR A 10 -0.57 -3.06 -10.34
N SER A 11 -0.40 -3.62 -11.53
CA SER A 11 -1.33 -3.37 -12.64
C SER A 11 -2.78 -3.61 -12.22
N SER A 12 -3.62 -2.60 -12.43
CA SER A 12 -5.00 -2.56 -11.93
C SER A 12 -5.84 -1.60 -12.78
N GLY A 13 -7.15 -1.81 -12.83
CA GLY A 13 -8.04 -0.99 -13.66
C GLY A 13 -8.08 0.49 -13.26
N ASN A 14 -7.77 0.81 -11.99
CA ASN A 14 -7.67 2.19 -11.51
C ASN A 14 -6.23 2.73 -11.47
N LYS A 15 -5.23 1.91 -11.83
CA LYS A 15 -3.81 2.27 -11.95
C LYS A 15 -3.11 2.77 -10.67
N ASP A 16 -3.75 2.60 -9.50
CA ASP A 16 -3.31 3.21 -8.24
C ASP A 16 -3.05 2.18 -7.13
N VAL A 17 -2.97 0.89 -7.46
CA VAL A 17 -2.86 -0.18 -6.45
C VAL A 17 -1.41 -0.49 -6.11
N VAL A 18 -1.14 -0.61 -4.81
CA VAL A 18 0.07 -1.24 -4.25
C VAL A 18 -0.33 -2.52 -3.53
N SER A 19 0.27 -3.66 -3.90
CA SER A 19 0.17 -4.91 -3.15
C SER A 19 1.19 -4.96 -2.01
N THR A 20 0.79 -5.47 -0.86
CA THR A 20 1.60 -5.58 0.37
C THR A 20 1.05 -6.70 1.28
N ALA A 21 1.64 -6.92 2.45
CA ALA A 21 1.07 -7.78 3.47
C ALA A 21 -0.16 -7.13 4.16
N GLY A 22 -1.03 -7.96 4.72
CA GLY A 22 -2.21 -7.56 5.50
C GLY A 22 -1.81 -6.79 6.76
N HIS A 23 -0.80 -7.26 7.50
CA HIS A 23 -0.29 -6.60 8.70
C HIS A 23 0.30 -5.21 8.44
N CYS A 24 0.71 -4.93 7.20
CA CYS A 24 1.21 -3.61 6.81
C CYS A 24 0.10 -2.57 6.62
N VAL A 25 -1.16 -3.01 6.54
CA VAL A 25 -2.31 -2.13 6.31
C VAL A 25 -3.37 -2.22 7.42
N ASN A 26 -3.40 -3.31 8.19
CA ASN A 26 -4.38 -3.58 9.24
C ASN A 26 -3.77 -4.37 10.40
N GLU A 27 -4.20 -4.10 11.63
CA GLU A 27 -3.69 -4.72 12.86
C GLU A 27 -3.82 -6.26 12.92
N GLY A 28 -4.81 -6.84 12.23
CA GLY A 28 -4.96 -8.29 12.10
C GLY A 28 -5.15 -9.05 13.41
N PRO A 29 -6.25 -8.87 14.16
CA PRO A 29 -7.41 -8.04 13.85
C PRO A 29 -7.30 -6.62 14.41
N GLY A 30 -8.12 -5.71 13.89
CA GLY A 30 -8.27 -4.37 14.46
C GLY A 30 -8.36 -3.26 13.43
N ALA A 31 -7.85 -2.09 13.77
CA ALA A 31 -7.92 -0.89 12.94
C ALA A 31 -7.01 -0.99 11.71
N PHE A 32 -7.38 -0.24 10.67
CA PHE A 32 -6.48 0.02 9.55
C PHE A 32 -5.42 1.05 9.95
N ALA A 33 -4.23 0.92 9.35
CA ALA A 33 -3.18 1.91 9.47
C ALA A 33 -3.66 3.29 8.98
N THR A 34 -3.11 4.34 9.59
CA THR A 34 -3.34 5.72 9.18
C THR A 34 -2.04 6.31 8.62
N ASN A 35 -2.14 7.35 7.80
CA ASN A 35 -0.98 8.02 7.19
C ASN A 35 -0.06 7.06 6.39
N TRP A 36 -0.67 6.16 5.63
CA TRP A 36 0.05 5.17 4.84
C TRP A 36 0.60 5.79 3.55
N ALA A 37 1.90 5.61 3.29
CA ALA A 37 2.56 6.15 2.11
C ALA A 37 3.50 5.14 1.45
N PHE A 38 3.58 5.20 0.12
CA PHE A 38 4.46 4.39 -0.71
C PHE A 38 5.45 5.27 -1.47
N VAL A 39 6.71 4.84 -1.52
CA VAL A 39 7.79 5.54 -2.20
C VAL A 39 8.45 4.58 -3.18
N PRO A 40 8.04 4.59 -4.46
CA PRO A 40 8.57 3.69 -5.46
C PRO A 40 10.08 3.91 -5.67
N ALA A 41 10.84 2.82 -5.78
CA ALA A 41 12.30 2.84 -5.95
C ALA A 41 13.04 3.69 -4.90
N TYR A 42 12.55 3.71 -3.66
CA TYR A 42 13.25 4.35 -2.55
C TYR A 42 14.66 3.76 -2.38
N ASN A 43 15.67 4.63 -2.31
CA ASN A 43 17.04 4.24 -2.00
C ASN A 43 17.74 5.38 -1.25
N ASN A 44 18.12 5.16 0.02
CA ASN A 44 18.89 6.14 0.82
C ASN A 44 18.35 7.58 0.74
N ASN A 45 17.09 7.79 1.10
CA ASN A 45 16.35 9.06 0.99
C ASN A 45 16.06 9.58 -0.43
N VAL A 46 16.53 8.91 -1.48
CA VAL A 46 16.16 9.23 -2.86
C VAL A 46 14.74 8.72 -3.12
N ARG A 47 13.91 9.59 -3.70
CA ARG A 47 12.48 9.36 -3.98
C ARG A 47 12.18 9.70 -5.45
N PRO A 48 12.71 8.93 -6.41
CA PRO A 48 12.75 9.33 -7.81
C PRO A 48 11.35 9.51 -8.42
N TYR A 49 10.34 8.82 -7.87
CA TYR A 49 8.95 8.88 -8.32
C TYR A 49 8.01 9.52 -7.28
N GLY A 50 8.56 10.30 -6.34
CA GLY A 50 7.79 10.99 -5.32
C GLY A 50 7.27 10.08 -4.19
N THR A 51 6.37 10.64 -3.37
CA THR A 51 5.73 9.94 -2.23
C THR A 51 4.22 9.94 -2.44
N TRP A 52 3.63 8.75 -2.44
CA TRP A 52 2.22 8.51 -2.77
C TRP A 52 1.46 8.16 -1.49
N THR A 53 0.35 8.85 -1.21
CA THR A 53 -0.45 8.61 0.00
C THR A 53 -1.65 7.73 -0.30
N ALA A 54 -2.01 6.81 0.59
CA ALA A 54 -3.19 5.98 0.39
C ALA A 54 -4.49 6.76 0.64
N ARG A 55 -5.49 6.55 -0.23
CA ARG A 55 -6.89 6.99 -0.03
C ARG A 55 -7.78 5.88 0.51
N ARG A 56 -7.34 4.63 0.39
CA ARG A 56 -8.06 3.45 0.89
C ARG A 56 -7.08 2.30 1.14
N LEU A 57 -7.30 1.60 2.25
CA LEU A 57 -6.62 0.36 2.58
C LEU A 57 -7.64 -0.78 2.57
N VAL A 58 -7.21 -1.95 2.12
CA VAL A 58 -8.02 -3.17 2.11
C VAL A 58 -7.14 -4.37 2.46
N THR A 59 -7.74 -5.37 3.10
CA THR A 59 -7.12 -6.66 3.43
C THR A 59 -8.19 -7.74 3.37
N THR A 60 -7.78 -9.01 3.48
CA THR A 60 -8.73 -10.13 3.51
C THR A 60 -9.56 -10.11 4.79
N SER A 61 -10.79 -10.66 4.75
CA SER A 61 -11.61 -10.81 5.96
C SER A 61 -11.00 -11.78 6.97
N ALA A 62 -10.26 -12.80 6.50
CA ALA A 62 -9.55 -13.75 7.36
C ALA A 62 -8.44 -13.06 8.15
N TRP A 63 -7.67 -12.17 7.53
CA TRP A 63 -6.71 -11.32 8.23
C TRP A 63 -7.41 -10.33 9.18
N ALA A 64 -8.32 -9.51 8.65
CA ALA A 64 -8.94 -8.40 9.42
C ALA A 64 -9.68 -8.86 10.69
N ASN A 65 -10.27 -10.06 10.66
CA ASN A 65 -11.10 -10.54 11.76
C ASN A 65 -10.40 -11.55 12.67
N GLN A 66 -9.38 -12.26 12.18
CA GLN A 66 -8.78 -13.40 12.90
C GLN A 66 -7.24 -13.35 12.94
N GLY A 67 -6.60 -12.44 12.21
CA GLY A 67 -5.14 -12.42 12.07
C GLY A 67 -4.59 -13.69 11.40
N ASP A 68 -5.38 -14.34 10.53
CA ASP A 68 -4.96 -15.60 9.89
C ASP A 68 -3.79 -15.32 8.94
N ILE A 69 -2.60 -15.77 9.35
CA ILE A 69 -1.34 -15.56 8.65
C ILE A 69 -1.35 -16.17 7.24
N ASN A 70 -2.19 -17.18 6.97
CA ASN A 70 -2.34 -17.75 5.63
C ASN A 70 -2.97 -16.76 4.64
N TYR A 71 -3.63 -15.71 5.14
CA TYR A 71 -4.31 -14.69 4.37
C TYR A 71 -3.80 -13.28 4.66
N ASP A 72 -2.52 -13.16 5.05
CA ASP A 72 -1.81 -11.90 5.32
C ASP A 72 -1.50 -11.10 4.03
N GLY A 73 -2.54 -10.85 3.23
CA GLY A 73 -2.49 -10.08 2.00
C GLY A 73 -3.27 -8.78 2.13
N GLY A 74 -2.66 -7.67 1.70
CA GLY A 74 -3.25 -6.34 1.74
C GLY A 74 -3.00 -5.55 0.46
N PHE A 75 -3.88 -4.59 0.21
CA PHE A 75 -3.69 -3.61 -0.86
C PHE A 75 -3.93 -2.19 -0.34
N ALA A 76 -3.18 -1.25 -0.89
CA ALA A 76 -3.36 0.16 -0.67
C ALA A 76 -3.66 0.84 -2.01
N VAL A 77 -4.70 1.66 -2.05
CA VAL A 77 -5.08 2.44 -3.23
C VAL A 77 -4.58 3.86 -3.04
N MET A 78 -3.69 4.34 -3.91
CA MET A 78 -2.97 5.61 -3.78
C MET A 78 -3.79 6.79 -4.27
N ASN A 79 -3.65 7.98 -3.70
CA ASN A 79 -4.06 9.22 -4.36
C ASN A 79 -3.22 9.45 -5.63
N THR A 80 -3.76 10.17 -6.60
CA THR A 80 -2.96 10.68 -7.72
C THR A 80 -1.91 11.66 -7.21
N LEU A 81 -0.70 11.62 -7.75
CA LEU A 81 0.36 12.58 -7.45
C LEU A 81 0.51 13.54 -8.63
N ASN A 82 0.29 14.84 -8.41
CA ASN A 82 0.32 15.85 -9.47
C ASN A 82 -0.58 15.51 -10.68
N GLY A 83 -1.74 14.88 -10.42
CA GLY A 83 -2.68 14.45 -11.44
C GLY A 83 -2.30 13.15 -12.18
N ALA A 84 -1.16 12.53 -11.85
CA ALA A 84 -0.74 11.26 -12.43
C ALA A 84 -1.18 10.06 -11.58
N HIS A 85 -1.48 8.94 -12.24
CA HIS A 85 -1.72 7.65 -11.62
C HIS A 85 -0.41 6.91 -11.33
N LEU A 86 -0.40 6.06 -10.31
CA LEU A 86 0.83 5.40 -9.84
C LEU A 86 1.51 4.57 -10.94
N THR A 87 0.79 3.61 -11.52
CA THR A 87 1.38 2.68 -12.49
C THR A 87 1.66 3.35 -13.85
N ASP A 88 1.06 4.50 -14.13
CA ASP A 88 1.43 5.33 -15.30
C ASP A 88 2.83 5.95 -15.13
N VAL A 89 3.28 6.19 -13.89
CA VAL A 89 4.60 6.76 -13.58
C VAL A 89 5.69 5.70 -13.46
N VAL A 90 5.38 4.58 -12.80
CA VAL A 90 6.42 3.60 -12.38
C VAL A 90 6.38 2.28 -13.14
N GLY A 91 5.38 2.08 -14.01
CA GLY A 91 5.09 0.77 -14.58
C GLY A 91 4.37 -0.15 -13.60
N GLY A 92 3.82 -1.25 -14.11
CA GLY A 92 3.08 -2.24 -13.32
C GLY A 92 3.19 -3.64 -13.89
#